data_AF-A0A2G9TET6-F1
#
_entry.id   AF-A0A2G9TET6-F1
#
_cell.length_a   1.000
_cell.length_b   1.000
_cell.length_c   1.000
_cell.angle_alpha   90.00
_cell.angle_beta   90.00
_cell.angle_gamma   90.00
#
_symmetry.space_group_name_H-M   'P 1'
#
loop_
_entity.id
_entity.type
_entity.pdbx_description
1 polymer ?
#
loop_
_entity_poly.entity_id
_entity_poly.type
_entity_poly.pdbx_seq_one_letter_code
_entity_poly.pdbx_strand_id
1 'polypeptide(L)'
;AENTIRWRFAQDADGNVVKESNTRIVRWSDGTMSMVIGKEVFDVESVPIHGNMQHLFVRQGSGLVAQKIFDRKLIFRPHSTDSETHRK
;
A
#
# COMPACT_ATOMS: atom_id res chain seq x y z
N ALA A 1 6.34 -15.74 0.21
CA ALA A 1 4.93 -15.34 0.03
C ALA A 1 4.91 -14.17 -0.93
N GLU A 2 4.19 -14.29 -2.04
CA GLU A 2 4.15 -13.26 -3.09
C GLU A 2 3.38 -12.00 -2.65
N ASN A 3 2.60 -12.10 -1.56
CA ASN A 3 1.63 -11.08 -1.13
C ASN A 3 2.11 -10.19 0.03
N THR A 4 3.41 -10.13 0.27
CA THR A 4 3.98 -9.29 1.34
C THR A 4 4.64 -8.05 0.75
N ILE A 5 4.08 -6.87 1.05
CA ILE A 5 4.70 -5.59 0.71
C ILE A 5 5.98 -5.44 1.51
N ARG A 6 7.10 -5.16 0.82
CA ARG A 6 8.42 -5.01 1.43
C ARG A 6 9.21 -3.92 0.74
N TRP A 7 10.09 -3.30 1.51
CA TRP A 7 11.02 -2.29 1.02
C TRP A 7 12.41 -2.52 1.61
N ARG A 8 13.43 -1.99 0.96
CA ARG A 8 14.82 -2.03 1.43
C ARG A 8 15.56 -0.76 1.05
N PHE A 9 16.67 -0.50 1.72
CA PHE A 9 17.70 0.41 1.21
C PHE A 9 18.63 -0.37 0.27
N ALA A 10 19.02 0.24 -0.84
CA ALA A 10 20.00 -0.26 -1.79
C ALA A 10 20.97 0.87 -2.16
N GLN A 11 22.13 0.54 -2.74
CA GLN A 11 23.01 1.53 -3.36
C GLN A 11 22.81 1.49 -4.87
N ASP A 12 22.64 2.65 -5.50
CA ASP A 12 22.61 2.77 -6.95
C ASP A 12 24.04 2.74 -7.55
N ALA A 13 24.14 2.82 -8.88
CA ALA A 13 25.41 2.79 -9.59
C ALA A 13 26.33 3.98 -9.25
N ASP A 14 25.75 5.08 -8.76
CA ASP A 14 26.45 6.31 -8.38
C ASP A 14 26.81 6.34 -6.88
N GLY A 15 26.52 5.25 -6.15
CA GLY A 15 26.81 5.09 -4.72
C GLY A 15 25.80 5.74 -3.77
N ASN A 16 24.67 6.25 -4.27
CA ASN A 16 23.64 6.86 -3.43
C ASN A 16 22.76 5.78 -2.78
N VAL A 17 22.36 6.03 -1.53
CA VAL A 17 21.39 5.18 -0.84
C VAL A 17 19.98 5.46 -1.36
N VAL A 18 19.40 4.50 -2.08
CA VAL A 18 18.04 4.56 -2.63
C VAL A 18 17.10 3.63 -1.87
N LYS A 19 15.81 3.98 -1.82
CA LYS A 19 14.75 3.12 -1.28
C LYS A 19 14.09 2.35 -2.41
N GLU A 20 14.07 1.03 -2.30
CA GLU A 20 13.40 0.15 -3.25
C GLU A 20 12.17 -0.49 -2.61
N SER A 21 11.10 -0.64 -3.38
CA SER A 21 9.87 -1.32 -3.00
C SER A 21 9.56 -2.42 -4.02
N ASN A 22 9.05 -3.57 -3.57
CA ASN A 22 8.52 -4.60 -4.47
C ASN A 22 7.13 -4.26 -5.01
N THR A 23 6.55 -3.16 -4.56
CA THR A 23 5.15 -2.77 -4.81
C THR A 23 5.06 -1.38 -5.40
N ARG A 24 4.13 -1.18 -6.33
CA ARG A 24 3.81 0.13 -6.94
C ARG A 24 2.30 0.34 -6.97
N ILE A 25 1.85 1.58 -6.81
CA ILE A 25 0.47 2.00 -7.10
C ILE A 25 0.50 2.78 -8.40
N VAL A 26 -0.29 2.36 -9.38
CA VAL A 26 -0.43 2.98 -10.69
C VAL A 26 -1.79 3.67 -10.74
N ARG A 27 -1.81 4.94 -11.15
CA ARG A 27 -3.03 5.68 -11.47
C ARG A 27 -3.12 5.80 -12.99
N TRP A 28 -4.20 5.28 -13.55
CA TRP A 28 -4.45 5.30 -14.99
C TRP A 28 -5.09 6.62 -15.41
N SER A 29 -5.06 6.90 -16.72
CA SER A 29 -5.63 8.13 -17.30
C SER A 29 -7.14 8.25 -17.11
N ASP A 30 -7.85 7.12 -16.96
CA ASP A 30 -9.27 7.06 -16.66
C ASP A 30 -9.61 7.32 -15.17
N GLY A 31 -8.59 7.54 -14.34
CA GLY A 31 -8.74 7.81 -12.90
C GLY A 31 -8.78 6.57 -12.03
N THR A 32 -8.82 5.36 -12.60
CA THR A 32 -8.71 4.10 -11.86
C THR A 32 -7.31 3.90 -11.28
N MET A 33 -7.18 3.00 -10.31
CA MET A 33 -5.92 2.69 -9.67
C MET A 33 -5.70 1.19 -9.58
N SER A 34 -4.46 0.76 -9.76
CA SER A 34 -4.04 -0.62 -9.56
C SER A 34 -2.80 -0.68 -8.66
N MET A 35 -2.69 -1.71 -7.83
CA MET A 35 -1.50 -2.03 -7.06
C MET A 35 -0.82 -3.24 -7.67
N VAL A 36 0.45 -3.11 -8.00
CA VAL A 36 1.29 -4.19 -8.52
C VAL A 36 2.25 -4.62 -7.42
N ILE A 37 2.24 -5.90 -7.07
CA ILE A 37 3.18 -6.51 -6.11
C ILE A 37 3.78 -7.77 -6.73
N GLY A 38 5.10 -7.76 -6.94
CA GLY A 38 5.74 -8.85 -7.69
C GLY A 38 5.13 -8.98 -9.09
N LYS A 39 4.51 -10.13 -9.38
CA LYS A 39 3.80 -10.39 -10.64
C LYS A 39 2.27 -10.23 -10.54
N GLU A 40 1.76 -9.95 -9.34
CA GLU A 40 0.32 -9.83 -9.11
C GLU A 40 -0.17 -8.39 -9.26
N VAL A 41 -1.40 -8.26 -9.77
CA VAL A 41 -2.10 -6.98 -9.95
C VAL A 41 -3.41 -7.01 -9.19
N PHE A 42 -3.64 -5.95 -8.42
CA PHE A 42 -4.85 -5.72 -7.66
C PHE A 42 -5.51 -4.43 -8.12
N ASP A 43 -6.82 -4.44 -8.30
CA ASP A 43 -7.62 -3.23 -8.45
C ASP A 43 -7.74 -2.53 -7.10
N VAL A 44 -7.57 -1.21 -7.10
CA VAL A 44 -7.63 -0.36 -5.91
C VAL A 44 -8.90 0.48 -5.95
N GLU A 45 -9.83 0.20 -5.05
CA GLU A 45 -10.96 1.07 -4.80
C GLU A 45 -10.67 1.97 -3.61
N SER A 46 -11.01 3.26 -3.74
CA SER A 46 -10.89 4.22 -2.66
C SER A 46 -12.27 4.65 -2.18
N VAL A 47 -12.64 4.24 -0.96
CA VAL A 47 -13.95 4.51 -0.37
C VAL A 47 -13.82 5.57 0.72
N PRO A 48 -14.66 6.62 0.75
CA PRO A 48 -14.67 7.58 1.85
C PRO A 48 -15.08 6.89 3.16
N ILE A 49 -14.35 7.19 4.22
CA ILE A 49 -14.69 6.77 5.58
C ILE A 49 -15.72 7.77 6.13
N HIS A 50 -16.89 7.27 6.50
CA HIS A 50 -17.92 8.07 7.14
C HIS A 50 -17.78 7.94 8.67
N GLY A 51 -17.64 9.07 9.37
CA GLY A 51 -17.51 9.14 10.84
C GLY A 51 -16.20 9.78 11.32
N ASN A 52 -16.22 10.33 12.54
CA ASN A 52 -15.23 11.33 12.98
C ASN A 52 -14.05 10.76 13.81
N MET A 53 -13.81 9.44 13.78
CA MET A 53 -12.97 8.78 14.80
C MET A 53 -11.91 7.79 14.28
N GLN A 54 -11.50 7.85 13.01
CA GLN A 54 -10.35 7.06 12.53
C GLN A 54 -9.07 7.89 12.63
N HIS A 55 -8.37 7.75 13.76
CA HIS A 55 -7.14 8.48 14.06
C HIS A 55 -5.95 7.53 14.22
N LEU A 56 -4.82 7.88 13.60
CA LEU A 56 -3.53 7.27 13.90
C LEU A 56 -3.00 7.87 15.20
N PHE A 57 -2.81 7.05 16.21
CA PHE A 57 -2.11 7.42 17.43
C PHE A 57 -0.72 6.80 17.47
N VAL A 58 0.27 7.59 17.89
CA VAL A 58 1.61 7.10 18.18
C VAL A 58 1.86 7.22 19.67
N ARG A 59 2.46 6.18 20.26
CA ARG A 59 2.84 6.16 21.67
C ARG A 59 4.12 6.97 21.88
N GLN A 60 4.07 7.93 22.80
CA GLN A 60 5.23 8.73 23.19
C GLN A 60 5.34 8.75 24.72
N GLY A 61 6.31 8.00 25.26
CA GLY A 61 6.42 7.78 26.71
C GLY A 61 5.20 7.02 27.26
N SER A 62 4.52 7.62 28.24
CA SER A 62 3.28 7.11 28.84
C SER A 62 2.01 7.55 28.12
N GLY A 63 2.09 8.48 27.15
CA GLY A 63 0.94 9.08 26.47
C GLY A 63 0.70 8.56 25.05
N LEU A 64 -0.49 8.85 24.52
CA LEU A 64 -0.85 8.69 23.11
C LEU A 64 -1.01 10.08 22.47
N VAL A 65 -0.41 10.27 21.30
CA VAL A 65 -0.52 11.50 20.52
C VAL A 65 -1.21 11.20 19.20
N ALA A 66 -2.29 11.93 18.89
CA ALA A 66 -2.94 11.86 17.59
C ALA A 66 -2.03 12.47 16.52
N GLN A 67 -1.70 11.68 15.50
CA GLN A 67 -0.81 12.10 14.40
C GLN A 67 -1.57 12.41 13.11
N LYS A 68 -2.63 11.65 12.81
CA LYS A 68 -3.35 11.81 11.54
C LYS A 68 -4.78 11.31 11.61
N ILE A 69 -5.67 11.98 10.88
CA ILE A 69 -7.06 11.54 10.64
C ILE A 69 -7.10 10.79 9.31
N PHE A 70 -7.77 9.66 9.26
CA PHE A 70 -8.04 8.92 8.02
C PHE A 70 -9.45 9.25 7.51
N ASP A 71 -9.52 9.68 6.26
CA ASP A 71 -10.73 10.07 5.55
C ASP A 71 -11.12 9.09 4.44
N ARG A 72 -10.18 8.25 3.99
CA ARG A 72 -10.40 7.23 2.94
C ARG A 72 -9.82 5.87 3.32
N LYS A 73 -10.53 4.82 2.93
CA LYS A 73 -10.10 3.43 3.00
C LYS A 73 -9.77 2.94 1.59
N LEU A 74 -8.64 2.28 1.43
CA LEU A 74 -8.28 1.57 0.20
C LEU A 74 -8.68 0.10 0.32
N ILE A 75 -9.34 -0.43 -0.71
CA ILE A 75 -9.73 -1.83 -0.83
C ILE A 75 -9.00 -2.39 -2.05
N PHE A 76 -8.29 -3.49 -1.86
CA PHE A 76 -7.51 -4.17 -2.90
C PHE A 76 -8.24 -5.45 -3.31
N ARG A 77 -8.60 -5.56 -4.60
CA ARG A 77 -9.28 -6.74 -5.15
C ARG A 77 -8.38 -7.43 -6.18
N PRO A 78 -8.27 -8.77 -6.21
CA PRO A 78 -7.55 -9.45 -7.27
C PRO A 78 -8.14 -9.08 -8.64
N HIS A 79 -7.30 -8.65 -9.59
CA HIS A 79 -7.74 -8.28 -10.94
C HIS A 79 -8.10 -9.52 -11.78
N SER A 80 -7.61 -10.73 -11.44
CA SER A 80 -7.90 -11.98 -12.18
C SER A 80 -8.00 -13.19 -11.24
N THR A 81 -8.77 -14.21 -11.67
CA THR A 81 -8.82 -15.56 -11.08
C THR A 81 -7.54 -16.37 -11.31
N ASP A 82 -6.65 -15.92 -12.19
CA ASP A 82 -5.32 -16.55 -12.44
C ASP A 82 -4.25 -16.14 -11.42
N SER A 83 -4.63 -15.54 -10.29
CA SER A 83 -3.70 -15.28 -9.18
C SER A 83 -3.04 -16.59 -8.75
N GLU A 84 -1.73 -16.68 -8.94
CA GLU A 84 -0.90 -17.83 -8.52
C GLU A 84 -1.01 -18.07 -7.01
N THR A 85 -1.41 -17.05 -6.24
CA THR A 85 -1.64 -17.16 -4.80
C THR A 85 -2.88 -17.98 -4.44
N HIS A 86 -3.85 -18.11 -5.35
CA HIS A 86 -5.02 -18.99 -5.13
C HIS A 86 -4.77 -20.46 -5.48
N ARG A 87 -3.60 -20.80 -6.04
CA ARG A 87 -3.30 -22.17 -6.52
C ARG A 87 -2.64 -23.08 -5.49
N LYS A 88 -2.60 -22.69 -4.21
CA LYS A 88 -1.96 -23.49 -3.15
C LYS A 88 -2.91 -23.86 -2.02
#